data_AF-A0A382T6K4-F1
#
_entry.id   AF-A0A382T6K4-F1
#
_cell.length_a   1.000
_cell.length_b   1.000
_cell.length_c   1.000
_cell.angle_alpha   90.00
_cell.angle_beta   90.00
_cell.angle_gamma   90.00
#
_symmetry.space_group_name_H-M   'P 1'
#
loop_
_entity.id
_entity.type
_entity.pdbx_description
1 polymer ?
#
loop_
_entity_poly.entity_id
_entity_poly.type
_entity_poly.pdbx_seq_one_letter_code
_entity_poly.pdbx_strand_id
1 'polypeptide(L)'
;MHMFAAFYFVIVLTIEKEWSISYDQLIRLWIFGALFIGLGAIPFGWLSDRWSRSGTMTIMFIGMGLASILCGFSTSIPFLFIYLSLLGLFCSIYHPVGIPWVINSANK
;
A
#
# COMPACT_ATOMS: atom_id res chain seq x y z
N MET A 1 -3.89 4.43 -5.10
CA MET A 1 -3.55 4.20 -3.67
C MET A 1 -4.78 4.22 -2.76
N HIS A 2 -5.58 5.29 -2.72
CA HIS A 2 -6.72 5.40 -1.78
C HIS A 2 -7.72 4.24 -1.88
N MET A 3 -8.08 3.87 -3.11
CA MET A 3 -8.95 2.72 -3.35
C MET A 3 -8.37 1.41 -2.80
N PHE A 4 -7.07 1.15 -3.01
CA PHE A 4 -6.40 -0.06 -2.51
C PHE A 4 -6.35 -0.12 -0.99
N ALA A 5 -6.07 1.01 -0.33
CA ALA A 5 -6.06 1.10 1.13
C ALA A 5 -7.47 0.95 1.73
N ALA A 6 -8.50 1.46 1.05
CA ALA A 6 -9.88 1.40 1.52
C ALA A 6 -10.54 0.03 1.32
N PHE A 7 -10.22 -0.66 0.22
CA PHE A 7 -10.86 -1.93 -0.15
C PHE A 7 -10.71 -3.02 0.90
N TYR A 8 -9.60 -3.05 1.63
CA TYR A 8 -9.41 -4.06 2.67
C TYR A 8 -10.53 -4.03 3.72
N PHE A 9 -10.96 -2.83 4.15
CA PHE A 9 -12.03 -2.69 5.15
C PHE A 9 -13.40 -3.17 4.68
N VAL A 10 -13.61 -3.26 3.36
CA VAL A 10 -14.83 -3.82 2.78
C VAL A 10 -14.70 -5.33 2.62
N ILE A 11 -13.56 -5.80 2.09
CA ILE A 11 -13.28 -7.22 1.84
C ILE A 11 -13.24 -8.03 3.13
N VAL A 12 -12.79 -7.42 4.23
CA VAL A 12 -12.63 -8.09 5.53
C VAL A 12 -13.96 -8.70 6.05
N LEU A 13 -15.10 -8.08 5.70
CA LEU A 13 -16.43 -8.58 6.07
C LEU A 13 -16.77 -9.91 5.39
N THR A 14 -16.24 -10.13 4.19
CA THR A 14 -16.37 -11.41 3.46
C THR A 14 -15.38 -12.43 4.00
N ILE A 15 -14.13 -12.02 4.26
CA ILE A 15 -13.10 -12.90 4.85
C ILE A 15 -13.52 -13.43 6.21
N GLU A 16 -14.14 -12.60 7.06
CA GLU A 16 -14.69 -13.03 8.35
C GLU A 16 -15.65 -14.22 8.20
N LYS A 17 -16.55 -14.16 7.21
CA LYS A 17 -17.51 -15.23 6.93
C LYS A 17 -16.84 -16.48 6.37
N GLU A 18 -15.88 -16.34 5.47
CA GLU A 18 -15.21 -17.47 4.83
C GLU A 18 -14.22 -18.17 5.77
N TRP A 19 -13.43 -17.42 6.53
CA TRP A 19 -12.35 -17.98 7.36
C TRP A 19 -12.81 -18.27 8.80
N SER A 20 -14.04 -17.86 9.16
CA SER A 20 -14.58 -17.99 10.52
C SER A 20 -13.68 -17.36 11.60
N ILE A 21 -13.05 -16.22 11.25
CA ILE A 21 -12.17 -15.44 12.12
C ILE A 21 -12.87 -14.13 12.45
N SER A 22 -12.79 -13.68 13.71
CA SER A 22 -13.44 -12.45 14.13
C SER A 22 -12.90 -11.22 13.38
N TYR A 23 -13.81 -10.29 13.06
CA TYR A 23 -13.51 -9.01 12.44
C TYR A 23 -12.36 -8.25 13.12
N ASP A 24 -12.32 -8.25 14.47
CA ASP A 24 -11.31 -7.52 15.23
C ASP A 24 -9.89 -8.05 15.02
N GLN A 25 -9.74 -9.35 14.76
CA GLN A 25 -8.45 -9.96 14.46
C GLN A 25 -8.01 -9.62 13.04
N LEU A 26 -8.93 -9.66 12.09
CA LEU A 26 -8.63 -9.35 10.70
C LEU A 26 -8.29 -7.87 10.51
N ILE A 27 -9.05 -6.93 11.08
CA ILE A 27 -8.76 -5.50 10.90
C ILE A 27 -7.39 -5.09 11.46
N ARG A 28 -6.91 -5.78 12.51
CA ARG A 28 -5.55 -5.56 13.06
C ARG A 28 -4.45 -5.88 12.07
N LEU A 29 -4.69 -6.71 11.05
CA LEU A 29 -3.69 -7.03 10.03
C LEU A 29 -3.28 -5.79 9.22
N TRP A 30 -4.13 -4.76 9.18
CA TRP A 30 -3.83 -3.51 8.48
C TRP A 30 -2.90 -2.57 9.25
N ILE A 31 -2.62 -2.81 10.53
CA ILE A 31 -1.86 -1.88 11.38
C ILE A 31 -0.51 -1.48 10.75
N PHE A 32 0.28 -2.45 10.30
CA PHE A 32 1.56 -2.12 9.65
C PHE A 32 1.41 -1.57 8.23
N GLY A 33 0.37 -1.97 7.50
CA GLY A 33 0.01 -1.31 6.24
C GLY A 33 -0.23 0.19 6.43
N ALA A 34 -1.07 0.55 7.41
CA ALA A 34 -1.36 1.93 7.76
C ALA A 34 -0.11 2.68 8.25
N LEU A 35 0.69 2.05 9.13
CA LEU A 35 1.93 2.63 9.64
C LEU A 35 2.92 2.92 8.51
N PHE A 36 3.12 1.98 7.59
CA PHE A 36 4.03 2.14 6.47
C PHE A 36 3.57 3.15 5.43
N ILE A 37 2.27 3.40 5.29
CA ILE A 37 1.77 4.53 4.46
C ILE A 37 2.37 5.86 4.96
N GLY A 38 2.41 6.07 6.28
CA GLY A 38 3.02 7.26 6.87
C GLY A 38 4.54 7.21 6.89
N LEU A 39 5.11 6.18 7.52
CA LEU A 39 6.56 6.07 7.70
C LEU A 39 7.32 5.96 6.38
N GLY A 40 6.78 5.27 5.38
CA GLY A 40 7.40 5.09 4.07
C GLY A 40 7.50 6.39 3.27
N ALA A 41 6.69 7.41 3.58
CA ALA A 41 6.75 8.68 2.87
C ALA A 41 8.13 9.37 3.02
N ILE A 42 8.79 9.19 4.17
CA ILE A 42 10.11 9.79 4.46
C ILE A 42 11.20 9.21 3.54
N PRO A 43 11.48 7.89 3.52
CA PRO A 43 12.52 7.33 2.67
C PRO A 43 12.20 7.45 1.18
N PHE A 44 10.93 7.32 0.77
CA PHE A 44 10.59 7.38 -0.66
C PHE A 44 10.61 8.81 -1.22
N GLY A 45 10.29 9.83 -0.41
CA GLY A 45 10.52 11.22 -0.79
C GLY A 45 12.00 11.46 -1.09
N TRP A 46 12.87 11.12 -0.13
CA TRP A 46 14.32 11.23 -0.29
C TRP A 46 14.86 10.43 -1.49
N LEU A 47 14.38 9.20 -1.70
CA LEU A 47 14.79 8.38 -2.84
C LEU A 47 14.40 9.03 -4.17
N SER A 48 13.20 9.59 -4.26
CA SER A 48 12.71 10.22 -5.49
C SER A 48 13.47 11.49 -5.87
N ASP A 49 13.93 12.23 -4.86
CA ASP A 49 14.71 13.44 -5.06
C ASP A 49 16.15 13.14 -5.52
N ARG A 50 16.71 12.00 -5.11
CA ARG A 50 18.09 11.62 -5.47
C ARG A 50 18.21 10.75 -6.71
N TRP A 51 17.24 9.91 -6.99
CA TRP A 51 17.32 8.92 -8.07
C TRP A 51 16.46 9.29 -9.27
N SER A 52 15.13 9.16 -9.14
CA SER A 52 14.21 9.48 -10.23
C SER A 52 12.77 9.53 -9.75
N ARG A 53 12.07 10.65 -9.98
CA ARG A 53 10.64 10.77 -9.67
C ARG A 53 9.78 9.80 -10.46
N SER A 54 10.00 9.70 -11.78
CA SER A 54 9.26 8.77 -12.63
C SER A 54 9.60 7.32 -12.29
N GLY A 55 10.87 7.01 -12.01
CA GLY A 55 11.30 5.68 -11.57
C GLY A 55 10.64 5.24 -10.27
N THR A 56 10.60 6.12 -9.26
CA THR A 56 9.95 5.85 -7.98
C THR A 56 8.43 5.68 -8.13
N MET A 57 7.79 6.44 -9.04
CA MET A 57 6.37 6.23 -9.37
C MET A 57 6.12 4.89 -10.07
N THR A 58 7.03 4.42 -10.94
CA THR A 58 6.93 3.08 -11.53
C THR A 58 7.01 1.98 -10.47
N ILE A 59 7.91 2.13 -9.49
CA ILE A 59 8.00 1.21 -8.33
C ILE A 59 6.67 1.16 -7.58
N MET A 60 6.02 2.31 -7.36
CA MET A 60 4.71 2.37 -6.74
C MET A 60 3.69 1.52 -7.49
N PHE A 61 3.52 1.73 -8.80
CA PHE A 61 2.51 1.03 -9.58
C PHE A 61 2.75 -0.49 -9.63
N ILE A 62 3.98 -0.91 -9.92
CA ILE A 62 4.33 -2.33 -10.00
C ILE A 62 4.22 -2.98 -8.61
N GLY A 63 4.79 -2.34 -7.58
CA GLY A 63 4.80 -2.86 -6.22
C GLY A 63 3.39 -2.99 -5.64
N MET A 64 2.53 -1.98 -5.81
CA MET A 64 1.14 -2.06 -5.40
C MET A 64 0.36 -3.14 -6.16
N GLY A 65 0.56 -3.23 -7.47
CA GLY A 65 -0.07 -4.25 -8.30
C GLY A 65 0.29 -5.65 -7.83
N LEU A 66 1.59 -5.94 -7.69
CA LEU A 66 2.07 -7.23 -7.20
C LEU A 66 1.59 -7.53 -5.78
N ALA A 67 1.67 -6.56 -4.84
CA ALA A 67 1.18 -6.75 -3.48
C ALA A 67 -0.32 -7.07 -3.45
N SER A 68 -1.12 -6.42 -4.30
CA SER A 68 -2.56 -6.70 -4.38
C SER A 68 -2.88 -8.09 -4.95
N ILE A 69 -2.12 -8.55 -5.94
CA ILE A 69 -2.25 -9.91 -6.48
C ILE A 69 -1.88 -10.93 -5.39
N LEU A 70 -0.79 -10.70 -4.66
CA LEU A 70 -0.38 -11.56 -3.54
C LEU A 70 -1.44 -11.61 -2.43
N CYS A 71 -2.06 -10.48 -2.08
CA CYS A 71 -3.20 -10.45 -1.17
C CYS A 71 -4.36 -11.33 -1.67
N GLY A 72 -4.68 -11.26 -2.95
CA GLY A 72 -5.78 -12.04 -3.55
C GLY A 72 -5.55 -13.56 -3.54
N PHE A 73 -4.29 -14.00 -3.65
CA PHE A 73 -3.91 -15.42 -3.54
C PHE A 73 -3.64 -15.88 -2.11
N SER A 74 -3.75 -15.00 -1.11
CA SER A 74 -3.43 -15.34 0.27
C SER A 74 -4.49 -16.24 0.88
N THR A 75 -4.07 -17.37 1.43
CA THR A 75 -4.94 -18.34 2.12
C THR A 75 -4.66 -18.44 3.61
N SER A 76 -3.76 -17.60 4.15
CA SER A 76 -3.41 -17.64 5.57
C SER A 76 -3.17 -16.24 6.14
N ILE A 77 -3.50 -16.09 7.43
CA ILE A 77 -3.39 -14.83 8.19
C ILE A 77 -1.97 -14.22 8.11
N PRO A 78 -0.87 -14.98 8.33
CA PRO A 78 0.46 -14.40 8.33
C PRO A 78 0.89 -13.88 6.95
N PHE A 79 0.49 -14.56 5.88
CA PHE A 79 0.79 -14.09 4.52
C PHE A 79 -0.02 -12.85 4.18
N LEU A 80 -1.32 -12.84 4.50
CA LEU A 80 -2.18 -11.67 4.26
C LEU A 80 -1.62 -10.44 4.98
N PHE A 81 -1.17 -10.59 6.22
CA PHE A 81 -0.51 -9.54 6.99
C PHE A 81 0.73 -8.96 6.29
N ILE A 82 1.62 -9.81 5.80
CA ILE A 82 2.85 -9.40 5.09
C ILE A 82 2.47 -8.65 3.82
N TYR A 83 1.53 -9.17 3.03
CA TYR A 83 1.14 -8.56 1.76
C TYR A 83 0.40 -7.23 1.95
N LEU A 84 -0.44 -7.10 2.97
CA LEU A 84 -1.07 -5.83 3.35
C LEU A 84 -0.03 -4.80 3.81
N SER A 85 0.98 -5.23 4.56
CA SER A 85 2.09 -4.38 4.98
C SER A 85 2.88 -3.88 3.77
N LEU A 86 3.18 -4.77 2.82
CA LEU A 86 3.85 -4.45 1.58
C LEU A 86 3.02 -3.49 0.70
N LEU A 87 1.71 -3.71 0.62
CA LEU A 87 0.77 -2.84 -0.09
C LEU A 87 0.78 -1.42 0.51
N GLY A 88 0.76 -1.31 1.84
CA GLY A 88 0.87 -0.04 2.55
C GLY A 88 2.20 0.67 2.29
N LEU A 89 3.31 -0.06 2.33
CA LEU A 89 4.65 0.45 2.00
C LEU A 89 4.69 1.07 0.60
N PHE A 90 4.19 0.37 -0.43
CA PHE A 90 4.17 0.93 -1.77
C PHE A 90 3.17 2.08 -1.94
N CYS A 91 2.04 2.06 -1.22
CA CYS A 91 1.08 3.16 -1.22
C CYS A 91 1.68 4.47 -0.68
N SER A 92 2.67 4.40 0.21
CA SER A 92 3.32 5.59 0.81
C SER A 92 4.00 6.50 -0.23
N ILE A 93 4.40 5.96 -1.38
CA ILE A 93 5.17 6.67 -2.41
C ILE A 93 4.38 7.83 -3.02
N TYR A 94 3.06 7.70 -3.16
CA TYR A 94 2.25 8.65 -3.92
C TYR A 94 2.31 10.08 -3.36
N HIS A 95 2.32 10.22 -2.03
CA HIS A 95 2.24 11.52 -1.36
C HIS A 95 3.51 12.37 -1.52
N PRO A 96 4.71 11.88 -1.17
CA PRO A 96 5.93 12.66 -1.29
C PRO A 96 6.43 12.77 -2.74
N VAL A 97 6.08 11.85 -3.65
CA VAL A 97 6.63 11.82 -5.01
C VAL A 97 5.64 12.32 -6.06
N GLY A 98 4.41 11.80 -6.03
CA GLY A 98 3.40 12.09 -7.06
C GLY A 98 2.95 13.55 -7.06
N ILE A 99 2.66 14.10 -5.88
CA ILE A 99 2.17 15.49 -5.74
C ILE A 99 3.21 16.50 -6.26
N PRO A 100 4.47 16.49 -5.80
CA PRO A 100 5.47 17.42 -6.32
C PRO A 100 5.82 17.17 -7.78
N TRP A 101 5.73 15.93 -8.26
CA TRP A 101 6.03 15.62 -9.66
C TRP A 101 4.99 16.25 -10.60
N VAL A 102 3.70 16.17 -10.28
CA VAL A 102 2.62 16.82 -11.05
C VAL A 102 2.80 18.34 -11.05
N ILE A 103 3.03 18.94 -9.88
CA ILE A 103 3.23 20.39 -9.74
C ILE A 103 4.40 20.87 -10.60
N ASN A 104 5.54 20.18 -10.54
CA ASN A 104 6.73 20.55 -11.31
C ASN A 104 6.58 20.33 -12.81
N SER A 105 5.72 19.39 -13.21
CA SER A 105 5.45 19.13 -14.63
C SER A 105 4.48 20.16 -15.23
N ALA A 106 3.63 20.79 -14.41
CA ALA A 106 2.69 21.82 -14.85
C ALA A 106 3.34 23.19 -15.12
N ASN A 107 4.52 23.44 -14.54
CA ASN A 107 5.30 24.67 -14.73
C ASN A 107 6.31 24.59 -15.88
N LYS A 108 6.23 23.57 -16.73
CA LYS A 108 7.01 23.44 -17.97
C LYS A 108 6.10 23.62 -19.17
#